data_AF-A0A4J1TGR3-F1
#
_entry.id   AF-A0A4J1TGR3-F1
#
_cell.length_a   1.000
_cell.length_b   1.000
_cell.length_c   1.000
_cell.angle_alpha   90.00
_cell.angle_beta   90.00
_cell.angle_gamma   90.00
#
_symmetry.space_group_name_H-M   'P 1'
#
loop_
_entity.id
_entity.type
_entity.pdbx_description
1 polymer ?
#
loop_
_entity_poly.entity_id
_entity_poly.type
_entity_poly.pdbx_seq_one_letter_code
_entity_poly.pdbx_strand_id
1 'polypeptide(L)'
;MTLSTAILLFDSMNLLYFEQFRRELMIKRLAGMTIYELHGKYLLAQGGVLLLGLVLSSILTRDGLISALVVALFTLNALLILVRQDKKEEAGSMAVLKGK
;
A
#
# COMPACT_ATOMS: atom_id res chain seq x y z
N MET A 1 -12.66 -19.98 -1.31
CA MET A 1 -12.02 -19.35 -2.47
C MET A 1 -12.17 -17.82 -2.53
N THR A 2 -13.07 -17.18 -1.77
CA THR A 2 -13.31 -15.73 -1.85
C THR A 2 -12.25 -14.87 -1.16
N LEU A 3 -11.75 -15.27 0.01
CA LEU A 3 -10.80 -14.46 0.80
C LEU A 3 -9.41 -14.39 0.16
N SER A 4 -8.87 -15.51 -0.31
CA SER A 4 -7.55 -15.56 -0.97
C SER A 4 -7.51 -14.69 -2.22
N THR A 5 -8.57 -14.72 -3.03
CA THR A 5 -8.69 -13.88 -4.22
C THR A 5 -8.78 -12.40 -3.85
N ALA A 6 -9.51 -12.04 -2.79
CA ALA A 6 -9.57 -10.67 -2.31
C ALA A 6 -8.20 -10.15 -1.85
N ILE A 7 -7.44 -10.97 -1.12
CA ILE A 7 -6.07 -10.63 -0.69
C ILE A 7 -5.16 -10.46 -1.92
N LEU A 8 -5.18 -11.40 -2.87
CA LEU A 8 -4.37 -11.32 -4.08
C LEU A 8 -4.70 -10.09 -4.94
N LEU A 9 -5.98 -9.74 -5.06
CA LEU A 9 -6.40 -8.56 -5.81
C LEU A 9 -5.94 -7.28 -5.11
N PHE A 10 -6.08 -7.22 -3.79
CA PHE A 10 -5.60 -6.10 -2.99
C PHE A 10 -4.09 -5.94 -3.13
N ASP A 11 -3.33 -7.01 -2.98
CA ASP A 11 -1.88 -7.02 -3.12
C ASP A 11 -1.49 -6.56 -4.54
N SER A 12 -2.15 -7.08 -5.57
CA SER A 12 -1.93 -6.68 -6.97
C SER A 12 -2.14 -5.19 -7.19
N MET A 13 -3.23 -4.62 -6.65
CA MET A 13 -3.50 -3.18 -6.77
C MET A 13 -2.46 -2.32 -6.03
N ASN A 14 -2.02 -2.77 -4.85
CA ASN A 14 -0.96 -2.09 -4.11
C ASN A 14 0.37 -2.15 -4.87
N LEU A 15 0.74 -3.31 -5.43
CA LEU A 15 1.95 -3.47 -6.23
C LEU A 15 1.93 -2.59 -7.48
N LEU A 16 0.78 -2.53 -8.17
CA LEU A 16 0.62 -1.72 -9.37
C LEU A 16 0.87 -0.23 -9.11
N TYR A 17 0.49 0.27 -7.93
CA TYR A 17 0.84 1.64 -7.53
C TYR A 17 2.36 1.86 -7.55
N PHE A 18 3.15 0.99 -6.92
CA PHE A 18 4.61 1.14 -6.90
C PHE A 18 5.20 0.98 -8.31
N GLU A 19 4.68 0.07 -9.13
CA GLU A 19 5.15 -0.11 -10.50
C GLU A 19 4.87 1.12 -11.37
N GLN A 20 3.66 1.68 -11.28
CA GLN A 20 3.24 2.83 -12.07
C GLN A 20 3.99 4.11 -11.68
N PHE A 21 4.20 4.32 -10.38
CA PHE A 21 4.84 5.53 -9.87
C PHE A 21 6.35 5.38 -9.64
N ARG A 22 6.94 4.22 -9.95
CA ARG A 22 8.34 3.88 -9.67
C ARG A 22 9.34 4.98 -10.05
N ARG A 23 9.22 5.53 -11.26
CA ARG A 23 10.15 6.57 -11.75
C ARG A 23 9.99 7.87 -10.98
N GLU A 24 8.75 8.28 -10.70
CA GLU A 24 8.45 9.50 -9.96
C GLU A 24 8.91 9.36 -8.50
N LEU A 25 8.68 8.21 -7.87
CA LEU A 25 9.12 7.88 -6.52
C LEU A 25 10.66 7.93 -6.42
N MET A 26 11.36 7.35 -7.39
CA MET A 26 12.82 7.38 -7.44
C MET A 26 13.37 8.82 -7.53
N ILE A 27 12.81 9.67 -8.40
CA ILE A 27 13.25 11.07 -8.54
C ILE A 27 13.02 11.85 -7.24
N LYS A 28 11.83 11.72 -6.64
CA LYS A 28 11.49 12.37 -5.37
C LYS A 28 12.38 11.93 -4.21
N ARG A 29 12.76 10.65 -4.18
CA ARG A 29 13.69 10.13 -3.18
C ARG A 29 15.11 10.66 -3.36
N LEU A 30 15.59 10.76 -4.61
CA LEU A 30 16.87 11.41 -4.92
C LEU A 30 16.88 12.90 -4.54
N ALA A 31 15.73 13.56 -4.56
CA ALA A 31 15.56 14.93 -4.06
C ALA A 31 15.57 15.02 -2.51
N GLY A 32 15.73 13.91 -1.78
CA GLY A 32 15.81 13.88 -0.33
C GLY A 32 14.47 13.85 0.39
N MET A 33 13.37 13.57 -0.31
CA MET A 33 12.04 13.47 0.32
C MET A 33 11.96 12.29 1.29
N THR A 34 11.27 12.50 2.40
CA THR A 34 11.01 11.47 3.41
C THR A 34 9.92 10.50 2.95
N ILE A 35 9.88 9.31 3.55
CA ILE A 35 8.89 8.25 3.24
C ILE A 35 7.44 8.76 3.35
N TYR A 36 7.17 9.62 4.33
CA TYR A 36 5.84 10.21 4.54
C TYR A 36 5.44 11.14 3.40
N GLU A 37 6.36 11.94 2.90
CA GLU A 37 6.10 12.84 1.77
C GLU A 37 5.97 12.06 0.46
N LEU A 38 6.71 10.96 0.35
CA LEU A 38 6.73 10.10 -0.83
C LEU A 38 5.42 9.32 -0.99
N HIS A 39 4.92 8.75 0.11
CA HIS A 39 3.76 7.86 0.12
C HIS A 39 2.53 8.44 0.80
N GLY A 40 2.53 9.70 1.22
CA GLY A 40 1.38 10.32 1.90
C GLY A 40 0.10 10.28 1.08
N LYS A 41 0.19 10.52 -0.23
CA LYS A 41 -0.97 10.39 -1.15
C LYS A 41 -1.49 8.95 -1.23
N TYR A 42 -0.57 7.98 -1.23
CA TYR A 42 -0.91 6.56 -1.20
C TYR A 42 -1.58 6.17 0.11
N LEU A 43 -1.02 6.57 1.26
CA LEU A 43 -1.62 6.31 2.57
C LEU A 43 -3.02 6.93 2.70
N LEU A 44 -3.24 8.12 2.15
CA LEU A 44 -4.54 8.78 2.14
C LEU A 44 -5.54 8.01 1.26
N ALA A 45 -5.15 7.63 0.04
CA ALA A 45 -5.99 6.84 -0.85
C ALA A 45 -6.32 5.46 -0.24
N GLN A 46 -5.32 4.80 0.35
CA GLN A 46 -5.46 3.52 1.03
C GLN A 46 -6.40 3.63 2.22
N GLY A 47 -6.27 4.69 3.03
CA GLY A 47 -7.18 5.02 4.12
C GLY A 47 -8.62 5.20 3.63
N GLY A 48 -8.82 5.93 2.54
CA GLY A 48 -10.14 6.10 1.92
C GLY A 48 -10.78 4.77 1.51
N VAL A 49 -10.02 3.91 0.81
CA VAL A 49 -10.50 2.57 0.40
C VAL A 49 -10.82 1.70 1.60
N LEU A 50 -9.99 1.72 2.65
CA LEU A 50 -10.21 0.94 3.87
C LEU A 50 -11.42 1.42 4.66
N LEU A 51 -11.65 2.74 4.73
CA LEU A 51 -12.85 3.31 5.36
C LEU A 51 -14.12 2.92 4.58
N LEU A 52 -14.09 2.99 3.25
CA LEU A 52 -15.21 2.50 2.43
C LEU A 52 -15.44 1.00 2.66
N GLY A 53 -14.37 0.21 2.72
CA GLY A 53 -14.41 -1.21 3.03
C GLY A 53 -15.02 -1.49 4.42
N LEU A 54 -14.68 -0.69 5.43
CA LEU A 54 -15.25 -0.78 6.78
C LEU A 54 -16.75 -0.52 6.78
N VAL A 55 -17.19 0.58 6.16
CA VAL A 55 -18.61 0.94 6.10
C VAL A 55 -19.41 -0.12 5.34
N LEU A 56 -18.96 -0.52 4.16
CA LEU A 56 -19.62 -1.54 3.35
C LEU A 56 -19.66 -2.89 4.06
N SER A 57 -18.54 -3.32 4.66
CA SER A 57 -18.49 -4.56 5.42
C SER A 57 -19.42 -4.51 6.63
N SER A 58 -19.44 -3.40 7.37
CA SER A 58 -20.28 -3.29 8.57
C SER A 58 -21.77 -3.36 8.24
N ILE A 59 -22.18 -2.77 7.11
CA ILE A 59 -23.57 -2.85 6.64
C ILE A 59 -23.92 -4.28 6.22
N LEU A 60 -23.01 -4.96 5.50
CA LEU A 60 -23.28 -6.27 4.93
C LEU A 60 -23.24 -7.40 5.97
N THR A 61 -22.26 -7.37 6.87
CA THR A 61 -22.05 -8.41 7.88
C THR A 61 -22.94 -8.20 9.11
N ARG A 62 -23.45 -6.97 9.34
CA ARG A 62 -24.15 -6.55 10.57
C ARG A 62 -23.37 -6.81 11.86
N ASP A 63 -22.07 -7.03 11.75
CA ASP A 63 -21.15 -7.31 12.84
C ASP A 63 -19.96 -6.37 12.72
N GLY A 64 -19.89 -5.40 13.63
CA GLY A 64 -18.81 -4.41 13.65
C GLY A 64 -17.45 -4.99 14.02
N LEU A 65 -17.39 -6.07 14.80
CA LEU A 65 -16.12 -6.71 15.18
C LEU A 65 -15.48 -7.39 13.97
N ILE A 66 -16.27 -8.12 13.19
CA ILE A 66 -15.77 -8.78 11.98
C ILE A 66 -15.27 -7.73 10.98
N SER A 67 -16.02 -6.65 10.75
CA SER A 67 -15.60 -5.58 9.84
C SER A 67 -14.33 -4.88 10.31
N ALA A 68 -14.19 -4.63 11.61
CA ALA A 68 -12.98 -4.06 12.19
C ALA A 68 -11.77 -5.00 12.00
N LEU A 69 -11.94 -6.31 12.23
CA LEU A 69 -10.88 -7.30 12.03
C LEU A 69 -10.42 -7.38 10.57
N VAL A 70 -11.36 -7.36 9.62
CA VAL A 70 -11.03 -7.36 8.19
C VAL A 70 -10.22 -6.12 7.83
N VAL A 71 -10.67 -4.94 8.25
CA VAL A 71 -9.96 -3.68 7.96
C VAL A 71 -8.58 -3.65 8.63
N ALA A 72 -8.45 -4.14 9.85
CA ALA A 72 -7.16 -4.27 10.52
C ALA A 72 -6.19 -5.17 9.74
N LEU A 73 -6.68 -6.31 9.24
CA LEU A 73 -5.88 -7.25 8.44
C LEU A 73 -5.38 -6.60 7.14
N PHE A 74 -6.27 -5.94 6.39
CA PHE A 74 -5.88 -5.25 5.15
C PHE A 74 -4.97 -4.03 5.40
N THR A 75 -5.14 -3.35 6.53
CA THR A 75 -4.24 -2.26 6.94
C THR A 75 -2.83 -2.78 7.20
N LEU A 76 -2.70 -3.86 7.98
CA LEU A 76 -1.40 -4.49 8.24
C LEU A 76 -0.75 -5.00 6.95
N ASN A 77 -1.54 -5.58 6.05
CA ASN A 77 -1.05 -6.01 4.74
C ASN A 77 -0.51 -4.82 3.92
N ALA A 78 -1.28 -3.74 3.77
CA ALA A 78 -0.83 -2.55 3.05
C ALA A 78 0.48 -1.97 3.61
N LEU A 79 0.60 -1.87 4.94
CA LEU A 79 1.81 -1.40 5.60
C LEU A 79 3.01 -2.33 5.34
N LEU A 80 2.80 -3.65 5.36
CA LEU A 80 3.84 -4.61 5.02
C LEU A 80 4.30 -4.50 3.56
N ILE A 81 3.36 -4.29 2.63
CA ILE A 81 3.69 -4.07 1.21
C ILE A 81 4.49 -2.77 1.07
N LEU A 82 4.04 -1.69 1.70
CA LEU A 82 4.72 -0.40 1.68
C LEU A 82 6.16 -0.51 2.17
N VAL A 83 6.39 -1.09 3.35
CA VAL A 83 7.75 -1.25 3.90
C VAL A 83 8.62 -2.15 3.02
N ARG A 84 8.04 -3.21 2.44
CA ARG A 84 8.79 -4.10 1.54
C ARG A 84 9.17 -3.43 0.24
N GLN A 85 8.25 -2.66 -0.35
CA GLN A 85 8.49 -1.98 -1.61
C GLN A 85 9.42 -0.79 -1.42
N ASP A 86 9.28 -0.03 -0.34
CA ASP A 86 10.19 1.06 0.00
C ASP A 86 11.64 0.57 0.10
N LYS A 87 11.89 -0.54 0.81
CA LYS A 87 13.23 -1.15 0.88
C LYS A 87 13.74 -1.64 -0.48
N LYS A 88 12.87 -2.17 -1.34
CA LYS A 88 13.24 -2.58 -2.70
C LYS A 88 13.57 -1.38 -3.59
N GLU A 89 12.82 -0.30 -3.47
CA GLU A 89 13.09 0.95 -4.18
C GLU A 89 14.39 1.61 -3.69
N GLU A 90 14.67 1.57 -2.39
CA GLU A 90 15.91 2.08 -1.81
C GLU A 90 17.14 1.33 -2.37
N ALA A 91 17.09 -0.01 -2.38
CA ALA A 91 18.15 -0.82 -2.98
C ALA A 91 18.31 -0.56 -4.48
N GLY A 92 17.20 -0.37 -5.20
CA GLY A 92 17.20 -0.04 -6.63
C GLY A 92 17.79 1.35 -6.93
N SER A 93 17.41 2.36 -6.13
CA SER A 93 17.93 3.72 -6.26
C SER A 93 19.43 3.78 -5.96
N MET A 94 19.91 3.06 -4.93
CA MET A 94 21.34 2.93 -4.64
C MET A 94 22.13 2.23 -5.75
N ALA A 95 21.52 1.27 -6.46
CA ALA A 95 22.16 0.61 -7.62
C ALA A 95 22.34 1.59 -8.79
N VAL A 96 21.31 2.37 -9.10
CA VAL A 96 21.36 3.42 -10.15
C VAL A 96 22.40 4.49 -9.81
N LEU A 97 22.45 4.94 -8.55
CA LEU A 97 23.46 5.91 -8.08
C LEU A 97 24.90 5.39 -8.18
N LYS A 98 25.10 4.07 -8.08
CA LYS A 98 26.41 3.44 -8.26
C LYS A 98 26.76 3.18 -9.74
N GLY A 99 25.90 3.58 -10.68
CA GLY A 99 26.14 3.43 -12.12
C GLY A 99 26.13 1.98 -12.61
N LYS A 100 25.42 1.09 -11.92
CA LYS A 100 25.19 -0.31 -12.36
C LYS A 100 23.91 -0.45 -13.16
#